data_AF-A0A5C8LAP0-F1
#
_entry.id   AF-A0A5C8LAP0-F1
#
_cell.length_a   1.000
_cell.length_b   1.000
_cell.length_c   1.000
_cell.angle_alpha   90.00
_cell.angle_beta   90.00
_cell.angle_gamma   90.00
#
_symmetry.space_group_name_H-M   'P 1'
#
loop_
_entity.id
_entity.type
_entity.pdbx_description
1 polymer ?
#
loop_
_entity_poly.entity_id
_entity_poly.type
_entity_poly.pdbx_seq_one_letter_code
_entity_poly.pdbx_strand_id
1 'polypeptide(L)'
;MKNFKNYLQISLLLLIFSSCSSDPAVEDNTAMEIEKPEVNIDNNDYENQSESEISIYEIERPYYDEATDQEINILFTIGISEEDDDLHFFDISDNILELKGITKAELEAELINVANGDGDDDDDPNDGLTEHAGCIEACKDKYEKNEGRGGCKAACWVDTTVRVIEAIFPF
;
A
#
# COMPACT_ATOMS: atom_id res chain seq x y z
N MET A 1 -3.28 -9.24 -61.62
CA MET A 1 -3.15 -9.53 -60.17
C MET A 1 -1.85 -10.28 -59.87
N LYS A 2 -0.69 -9.61 -59.90
CA LYS A 2 0.62 -10.22 -59.52
C LYS A 2 1.55 -9.27 -58.73
N ASN A 3 1.15 -8.01 -58.51
CA ASN A 3 2.05 -6.99 -57.95
C ASN A 3 1.79 -6.63 -56.47
N PHE A 4 0.77 -7.22 -55.83
CA PHE A 4 0.44 -6.92 -54.42
C PHE A 4 1.13 -7.83 -53.39
N LYS A 5 1.68 -8.99 -53.80
CA LYS A 5 2.33 -9.91 -52.86
C LYS A 5 3.77 -9.51 -52.49
N ASN A 6 4.44 -8.72 -53.33
CA ASN A 6 5.83 -8.32 -53.08
C ASN A 6 5.98 -7.13 -52.14
N TYR A 7 4.91 -6.38 -51.87
CA TYR A 7 4.95 -5.24 -50.94
C TYR A 7 4.82 -5.67 -49.47
N LEU A 8 4.21 -6.83 -49.20
CA LEU A 8 3.99 -7.32 -47.83
C LEU A 8 5.26 -7.92 -47.20
N GLN A 9 6.19 -8.44 -48.01
CA GLN A 9 7.44 -9.04 -47.51
C GLN A 9 8.56 -8.03 -47.24
N ILE A 10 8.50 -6.83 -47.80
CA ILE A 10 9.56 -5.81 -47.64
C ILE A 10 9.31 -4.97 -46.37
N SER A 11 8.07 -4.86 -45.88
CA SER A 11 7.75 -4.07 -44.69
C SER A 11 8.03 -4.78 -43.35
N LEU A 12 8.28 -6.09 -43.35
CA LEU A 12 8.56 -6.87 -42.12
C LEU A 12 10.05 -6.89 -41.75
N LEU A 13 10.94 -6.43 -42.64
CA LEU A 13 12.40 -6.53 -42.48
C LEU A 13 13.08 -5.25 -41.96
N LEU A 14 12.32 -4.20 -41.63
CA LEU A 14 12.84 -2.90 -41.15
C LEU A 14 12.70 -2.67 -39.64
N LEU A 15 12.20 -3.64 -38.87
CA LEU A 15 12.01 -3.49 -37.41
C LEU A 15 13.12 -4.12 -36.54
N ILE A 16 14.20 -4.65 -37.14
CA ILE A 16 15.23 -5.44 -36.40
C ILE A 16 16.58 -4.69 -36.22
N PHE A 17 16.66 -3.38 -36.51
CA PHE A 17 17.92 -2.62 -36.38
C PHE A 17 17.92 -1.45 -35.38
N SER A 18 16.94 -1.35 -34.47
CA SER A 18 17.04 -0.43 -33.33
C SER A 18 17.62 -1.10 -32.08
N SER A 19 18.64 -1.94 -32.26
CA SER A 19 19.47 -2.45 -31.15
C SER A 19 20.77 -1.64 -31.06
N CYS A 20 21.01 -1.12 -29.86
CA CYS A 20 22.24 -0.51 -29.35
C CYS A 20 22.76 0.76 -30.04
N SER A 21 22.62 1.88 -29.34
CA SER A 21 23.72 2.84 -29.27
C SER A 21 23.90 3.35 -27.83
N SER A 22 25.09 3.06 -27.31
CA SER A 22 25.93 3.90 -26.43
C SER A 22 25.48 4.15 -25.00
N ASP A 23 26.08 3.40 -24.07
CA ASP A 23 26.34 3.81 -22.70
C ASP A 23 26.93 5.23 -22.64
N PRO A 24 26.40 6.09 -21.76
CA PRO A 24 27.20 6.83 -20.81
C PRO A 24 27.17 6.08 -19.47
N ALA A 25 28.35 5.83 -18.90
CA ALA A 25 28.46 5.41 -17.50
C ALA A 25 27.69 6.40 -16.62
N VAL A 26 26.57 5.94 -16.06
CA VAL A 26 25.81 6.67 -15.04
C VAL A 26 26.35 6.19 -13.70
N GLU A 27 27.04 7.10 -13.02
CA GLU A 27 27.48 6.92 -11.64
C GLU A 27 26.28 6.52 -10.77
N ASP A 28 26.50 5.45 -10.02
CA ASP A 28 25.66 4.92 -8.96
C ASP A 28 25.37 6.00 -7.93
N ASN A 29 24.21 6.65 -8.05
CA ASN A 29 23.64 7.58 -7.08
C ASN A 29 22.12 7.63 -7.29
N THR A 30 21.42 6.54 -6.99
CA THR A 30 19.96 6.59 -6.87
C THR A 30 19.54 5.83 -5.63
N ALA A 31 19.52 6.55 -4.51
CA ALA A 31 18.58 6.26 -3.46
C ALA A 31 17.21 6.10 -4.12
N MET A 32 16.59 4.94 -3.94
CA MET A 32 15.23 4.67 -4.38
C MET A 32 14.33 5.61 -3.58
N GLU A 33 14.09 6.79 -4.14
CA GLU A 33 13.11 7.74 -3.66
C GLU A 33 11.76 7.08 -3.91
N ILE A 34 11.25 6.43 -2.87
CA ILE A 34 9.88 5.91 -2.83
C ILE A 34 9.00 7.12 -3.13
N GLU A 35 8.41 7.14 -4.32
CA GLU A 35 7.49 8.20 -4.73
C GLU A 35 6.36 8.23 -3.69
N LYS A 36 6.32 9.34 -2.95
CA LYS A 36 5.40 9.57 -1.85
C LYS A 36 3.97 9.42 -2.42
N PRO A 37 3.13 8.50 -1.91
CA PRO A 37 1.76 8.41 -2.37
C PRO A 37 1.07 9.77 -2.21
N GLU A 38 0.42 10.24 -3.26
CA GLU A 38 -0.36 11.49 -3.21
C GLU A 38 -1.55 11.27 -2.27
N VAL A 39 -1.40 11.74 -1.04
CA VAL A 39 -2.47 11.78 -0.03
C VAL A 39 -3.38 12.95 -0.37
N ASN A 40 -4.62 12.66 -0.72
CA ASN A 40 -5.67 13.67 -0.82
C ASN A 40 -6.27 13.85 0.58
N ILE A 41 -5.99 14.99 1.22
CA ILE A 41 -6.49 15.30 2.57
C ILE A 41 -7.83 16.01 2.39
N ASP A 42 -8.94 15.30 2.59
CA ASP A 42 -10.27 15.92 2.65
C ASP A 42 -10.67 16.09 4.13
N ASN A 43 -10.67 17.35 4.59
CA ASN A 43 -11.05 17.70 5.96
C ASN A 43 -12.58 17.70 6.08
N ASN A 44 -13.19 16.56 6.42
CA ASN A 44 -14.61 16.51 6.76
C ASN A 44 -14.83 16.45 8.28
N ASP A 45 -15.60 17.44 8.77
CA ASP A 45 -16.00 17.67 10.16
C ASP A 45 -16.62 16.43 10.82
N TYR A 46 -15.92 15.83 11.78
CA TYR A 46 -16.52 15.01 12.84
C TYR A 46 -16.36 15.73 14.18
N GLU A 47 -17.46 16.31 14.68
CA GLU A 47 -17.50 17.01 15.98
C GLU A 47 -17.46 16.06 17.18
N ASN A 48 -16.59 16.41 18.13
CA ASN A 48 -16.66 16.19 19.59
C ASN A 48 -16.37 14.79 20.17
N GLN A 49 -15.12 14.55 20.58
CA GLN A 49 -14.74 14.34 21.99
C GLN A 49 -13.22 14.19 22.14
N SER A 50 -12.61 15.01 23.01
CA SER A 50 -11.16 15.10 23.29
C SER A 50 -10.38 15.71 22.12
N GLU A 51 -9.87 16.93 22.28
CA GLU A 51 -9.07 17.64 21.25
C GLU A 51 -7.66 17.04 21.10
N SER A 52 -7.55 15.73 20.95
CA SER A 52 -6.41 15.18 20.21
C SER A 52 -6.67 15.50 18.75
N GLU A 53 -5.84 16.35 18.14
CA GLU A 53 -5.89 16.58 16.70
C GLU A 53 -5.66 15.22 16.00
N ILE A 54 -6.60 14.81 15.14
CA ILE A 54 -6.53 13.56 14.40
C ILE A 54 -6.25 13.90 12.94
N SER A 55 -5.13 13.39 12.43
CA SER A 55 -4.83 13.41 11.01
C SER A 55 -5.55 12.25 10.32
N ILE A 56 -6.38 12.57 9.32
CA ILE A 56 -7.13 11.59 8.52
C ILE A 56 -6.41 11.33 7.20
N TYR A 57 -6.18 10.06 6.90
CA TYR A 57 -5.58 9.59 5.65
C TYR A 57 -6.60 8.76 4.86
N GLU A 58 -6.91 9.20 3.66
CA GLU A 58 -7.68 8.46 2.67
C GLU A 58 -6.72 7.88 1.62
N ILE A 59 -6.64 6.56 1.54
CA ILE A 59 -5.71 5.86 0.65
C ILE A 59 -6.50 4.93 -0.26
N GLU A 60 -6.41 5.14 -1.57
CA GLU A 60 -7.00 4.26 -2.56
C GLU A 60 -5.97 3.22 -3.05
N ARG A 61 -6.37 1.95 -3.13
CA ARG A 61 -5.58 0.87 -3.73
C ARG A 61 -6.41 0.05 -4.69
N PRO A 62 -5.98 -0.14 -5.95
CA PRO A 62 -6.59 -1.11 -6.83
C PRO A 62 -6.31 -2.52 -6.30
N TYR A 63 -7.33 -3.36 -6.29
CA TYR A 63 -7.27 -4.78 -5.94
C TYR A 63 -7.84 -5.60 -7.10
N TYR A 64 -7.03 -6.52 -7.60
CA TYR A 64 -7.45 -7.44 -8.67
C TYR A 64 -7.86 -8.79 -8.07
N ASP A 65 -9.10 -9.20 -8.32
CA ASP A 65 -9.64 -10.48 -7.91
C ASP A 65 -9.62 -11.47 -9.06
N GLU A 66 -8.70 -12.44 -9.00
CA GLU A 66 -8.56 -13.47 -10.05
C GLU A 66 -9.80 -14.35 -10.19
N ALA A 67 -10.56 -14.55 -9.10
CA ALA A 67 -11.75 -15.40 -9.10
C ALA A 67 -12.89 -14.82 -9.93
N THR A 68 -13.05 -13.49 -9.92
CA THR A 68 -14.09 -12.79 -10.67
C THR A 68 -13.57 -12.06 -11.93
N ASP A 69 -12.25 -12.01 -12.12
CA ASP A 69 -11.57 -11.24 -13.18
C ASP A 69 -11.97 -9.76 -13.15
N GLN A 70 -11.97 -9.18 -11.94
CA GLN A 70 -12.38 -7.79 -11.71
C GLN A 70 -11.31 -7.03 -10.93
N GLU A 71 -11.15 -5.75 -11.30
CA GLU A 71 -10.38 -4.78 -10.54
C GLU A 71 -11.35 -3.88 -9.77
N ILE A 72 -11.17 -3.80 -8.46
CA ILE A 72 -11.95 -2.93 -7.58
C ILE A 72 -11.02 -1.97 -6.86
N ASN A 73 -11.43 -0.71 -6.71
CA ASN A 73 -10.69 0.26 -5.90
C ASN A 73 -11.13 0.14 -4.45
N ILE A 74 -10.20 -0.21 -3.57
CA ILE A 74 -10.40 -0.25 -2.14
C ILE A 74 -10.02 1.12 -1.58
N LEU A 75 -10.92 1.75 -0.84
CA LEU A 75 -10.65 2.96 -0.08
C LEU A 75 -10.38 2.59 1.38
N PHE A 76 -9.24 3.03 1.89
CA PHE A 76 -8.89 2.92 3.29
C PHE A 76 -8.98 4.31 3.94
N THR A 77 -9.59 4.39 5.12
CA THR A 77 -9.65 5.62 5.92
C THR A 77 -8.99 5.36 7.26
N ILE A 78 -7.88 6.04 7.52
CA ILE A 78 -7.06 5.83 8.72
C ILE A 78 -6.96 7.15 9.49
N GLY A 79 -7.34 7.12 10.77
CA GLY A 79 -7.12 8.23 11.70
C GLY A 79 -5.90 7.95 12.56
N ILE A 80 -4.89 8.82 12.49
CA ILE A 80 -3.72 8.80 13.39
C ILE A 80 -3.79 10.02 14.30
N SER A 81 -3.63 9.81 15.60
CA SER A 81 -3.56 10.89 16.58
C SER A 81 -2.24 11.65 16.44
N GLU A 82 -2.30 12.98 16.35
CA GLU A 82 -1.12 13.83 16.26
C GLU A 82 -0.38 13.95 17.61
N GLU A 83 -1.03 13.62 18.73
CA GLU A 83 -0.44 13.73 20.06
C GLU A 83 0.50 12.56 20.40
N ASP A 84 0.22 11.35 19.95
CA ASP A 84 0.95 10.12 20.29
C ASP A 84 1.38 9.30 19.05
N ASP A 85 0.98 9.70 17.85
CA ASP A 85 1.16 8.96 16.59
C ASP A 85 0.44 7.60 16.58
N ASP A 86 -0.53 7.37 17.45
CA ASP A 86 -1.21 6.09 17.56
C ASP A 86 -2.43 6.01 16.65
N LEU A 87 -2.79 4.78 16.25
CA LEU A 87 -3.98 4.52 15.46
C LEU A 87 -5.23 4.85 16.29
N HIS A 88 -6.02 5.81 15.82
CA HIS A 88 -7.29 6.18 16.45
C HIS A 88 -8.46 5.40 15.84
N PHE A 89 -8.50 5.30 14.51
CA PHE A 89 -9.49 4.48 13.81
C PHE A 89 -8.93 3.95 12.49
N PHE A 90 -9.51 2.85 12.03
CA PHE A 90 -9.22 2.22 10.74
C PHE A 90 -10.54 1.79 10.09
N ASP A 91 -10.72 2.15 8.82
CA ASP A 91 -11.86 1.73 8.02
C ASP A 91 -11.43 1.34 6.61
N ILE A 92 -12.25 0.50 5.98
CA ILE A 92 -12.06 -0.02 4.64
C ILE A 92 -13.42 -0.06 3.93
N SER A 93 -13.45 0.29 2.64
CA SER A 93 -14.68 0.30 1.87
C SER A 93 -15.36 -1.06 1.81
N ASP A 94 -16.70 -1.07 1.91
CA ASP A 94 -17.49 -2.30 1.96
C ASP A 94 -17.35 -3.19 0.72
N ASN A 95 -16.97 -2.63 -0.43
CA ASN A 95 -16.88 -3.36 -1.70
C ASN A 95 -15.95 -4.58 -1.65
N ILE A 96 -14.80 -4.51 -0.96
CA ILE A 96 -13.91 -5.66 -0.81
C ILE A 96 -14.45 -6.66 0.21
N LEU A 97 -15.11 -6.17 1.27
CA LEU A 97 -15.74 -7.01 2.28
C LEU A 97 -16.89 -7.84 1.66
N GLU A 98 -17.74 -7.20 0.86
CA GLU A 98 -18.81 -7.83 0.09
C GLU A 98 -18.26 -8.82 -0.94
N LEU A 99 -17.21 -8.44 -1.68
CA LEU A 99 -16.58 -9.31 -2.69
C LEU A 99 -16.01 -10.59 -2.06
N LYS A 100 -15.36 -10.47 -0.90
CA LYS A 100 -14.79 -11.61 -0.18
C LYS A 100 -15.79 -12.33 0.73
N GLY A 101 -16.99 -11.79 0.88
CA GLY A 101 -18.04 -12.36 1.73
C GLY A 101 -17.67 -12.37 3.22
N ILE A 102 -16.90 -11.37 3.67
CA ILE A 102 -16.50 -11.20 5.07
C ILE A 102 -17.18 -9.99 5.68
N THR A 103 -17.34 -10.04 7.00
CA THR A 103 -17.75 -8.89 7.79
C THR A 103 -16.53 -8.05 8.19
N LYS A 104 -16.76 -6.76 8.44
CA LYS A 104 -15.72 -5.88 8.99
C LYS A 104 -15.12 -6.42 10.29
N ALA A 105 -15.95 -7.00 11.16
CA ALA A 105 -15.50 -7.58 12.42
C ALA A 105 -14.56 -8.79 12.24
N GLU A 106 -14.80 -9.63 11.21
CA GLU A 106 -13.90 -10.74 10.89
C GLU A 106 -12.55 -10.23 10.39
N LEU A 107 -12.54 -9.20 9.53
CA LEU A 107 -11.30 -8.58 9.07
C LEU A 107 -10.52 -7.95 10.23
N GLU A 108 -11.19 -7.18 11.09
CA GLU A 108 -10.56 -6.54 12.25
C GLU A 108 -9.92 -7.56 13.21
N ALA A 109 -10.59 -8.70 13.45
CA ALA A 109 -10.05 -9.75 14.29
C ALA A 109 -8.74 -10.32 13.73
N GLU A 110 -8.69 -10.59 12.42
CA GLU A 110 -7.48 -11.08 11.75
C GLU A 110 -6.38 -10.01 11.70
N LEU A 111 -6.76 -8.76 11.47
CA LEU A 111 -5.83 -7.64 11.43
C LEU A 111 -5.15 -7.43 12.80
N ILE A 112 -5.90 -7.53 13.90
CA ILE A 112 -5.36 -7.45 15.27
C ILE A 112 -4.38 -8.60 15.54
N ASN A 113 -4.69 -9.82 15.09
CA ASN A 113 -3.81 -10.97 15.26
C ASN A 113 -2.47 -10.77 14.53
N VAL A 114 -2.52 -10.30 13.27
CA VAL A 114 -1.32 -10.07 12.45
C VAL A 114 -0.53 -8.85 12.92
N ALA A 115 -1.20 -7.77 13.33
CA ALA A 115 -0.54 -6.56 13.78
C ALA A 115 0.21 -6.78 15.10
N ASN A 116 -0.40 -7.48 16.06
CA ASN A 116 0.19 -7.67 17.38
C ASN A 116 1.14 -8.86 17.46
N GLY A 117 0.89 -9.94 16.70
CA GLY A 117 1.71 -11.15 16.71
C GLY A 117 1.75 -11.86 18.06
N ASP A 118 2.06 -13.15 18.03
CA ASP A 118 2.38 -13.91 19.23
C ASP A 118 3.79 -13.47 19.70
N GLY A 119 3.87 -12.40 20.48
CA GLY A 119 5.12 -11.91 21.04
C GLY A 119 5.74 -12.94 21.99
N ASP A 120 6.78 -13.63 21.54
CA ASP A 120 7.70 -14.33 22.43
C ASP A 120 8.61 -13.29 23.10
N ASP A 121 8.67 -13.35 24.44
CA ASP A 121 9.49 -12.53 25.33
C ASP A 121 11.00 -12.70 25.05
N ASP A 122 11.58 -11.95 24.11
CA ASP A 122 13.03 -11.87 23.94
C ASP A 122 13.57 -10.43 24.13
N ASP A 123 14.69 -10.33 24.86
CA ASP A 123 15.28 -9.12 25.46
C ASP A 123 15.86 -8.07 24.47
N ASP A 124 15.40 -8.02 23.21
CA ASP A 124 15.70 -6.97 22.22
C ASP A 124 14.40 -6.30 21.78
N PRO A 125 14.23 -4.97 21.95
CA PRO A 125 12.98 -4.28 21.61
C PRO A 125 12.58 -4.39 20.13
N ASN A 126 13.50 -4.83 19.25
CA ASN A 126 13.26 -4.98 17.83
C ASN A 126 13.43 -6.42 17.29
N ASP A 127 13.88 -7.38 18.10
CA ASP A 127 13.98 -8.79 17.69
C ASP A 127 12.64 -9.47 18.01
N GLY A 128 12.00 -10.09 17.02
CA GLY A 128 10.67 -10.71 17.19
C GLY A 128 9.45 -9.80 16.90
N LEU A 129 9.64 -8.58 16.39
CA LEU A 129 8.51 -7.74 15.95
C LEU A 129 7.78 -8.36 14.75
N THR A 130 6.44 -8.24 14.74
CA THR A 130 5.66 -8.53 13.53
C THR A 130 6.10 -7.64 12.38
N GLU A 131 5.86 -8.08 11.14
CA GLU A 131 6.19 -7.25 9.98
C GLU A 131 5.49 -5.88 10.03
N HIS A 132 4.28 -5.83 10.58
CA HIS A 132 3.56 -4.60 10.83
C HIS A 132 4.28 -3.72 11.87
N ALA A 133 4.60 -4.27 13.05
CA ALA A 133 5.28 -3.53 14.11
C ALA A 133 6.66 -3.01 13.64
N GLY A 134 7.41 -3.81 12.88
CA GLY A 134 8.66 -3.38 12.24
C GLY A 134 8.47 -2.22 11.25
N CYS A 135 7.38 -2.22 10.47
CA CYS A 135 7.03 -1.09 9.60
C CYS A 135 6.77 0.19 10.41
N ILE A 136 6.01 0.08 11.51
CA ILE A 136 5.70 1.20 12.39
C ILE A 136 6.96 1.78 13.04
N GLU A 137 7.87 0.94 13.53
CA GLU A 137 9.15 1.40 14.09
C GLU A 137 10.04 2.06 13.02
N ALA A 138 10.11 1.49 11.81
CA ALA A 138 10.84 2.11 10.71
C ALA A 138 10.30 3.51 10.35
N CYS A 139 8.99 3.73 10.47
CA CYS A 139 8.40 5.06 10.31
C CYS A 139 8.84 6.03 11.41
N LYS A 140 8.96 5.57 12.67
CA LYS A 140 9.44 6.40 13.79
C LYS A 140 10.90 6.79 13.63
N ASP A 141 11.73 5.86 13.13
CA ASP A 141 13.16 6.09 12.90
C ASP A 141 13.41 7.05 11.73
N LYS A 142 12.60 6.95 10.67
CA LYS A 142 12.81 7.71 9.43
C LYS A 142 12.20 9.11 9.45
N TYR A 143 11.09 9.29 10.17
CA TYR A 143 10.31 10.53 10.14
C TYR A 143 10.12 11.10 11.54
N GLU A 144 10.27 12.42 11.68
CA GLU A 144 9.81 13.14 12.86
C GLU A 144 8.29 13.16 12.93
N LYS A 145 7.74 13.35 14.14
CA LYS A 145 6.32 13.25 14.47
C LYS A 145 5.37 13.95 13.48
N ASN A 146 5.73 15.14 13.03
CA ASN A 146 4.91 15.96 12.14
C ASN A 146 5.47 16.04 10.71
N GLU A 147 6.45 15.20 10.37
CA GLU A 147 7.14 15.20 9.08
C GLU A 147 6.76 13.97 8.24
N GLY A 148 5.46 13.64 8.21
CA GLY A 148 4.93 12.53 7.41
C GLY A 148 4.99 11.16 8.09
N ARG A 149 5.35 11.10 9.38
CA ARG A 149 5.30 9.87 10.18
C ARG A 149 3.89 9.26 10.20
N GLY A 150 2.86 10.07 10.45
CA GLY A 150 1.46 9.60 10.44
C GLY A 150 1.07 8.94 9.11
N GLY A 151 1.42 9.56 7.98
CA GLY A 151 1.17 9.00 6.65
C GLY A 151 1.96 7.71 6.39
N CYS A 152 3.20 7.62 6.88
CA CYS A 152 3.99 6.38 6.83
C CYS A 152 3.31 5.26 7.62
N LYS A 153 2.85 5.54 8.85
CA LYS A 153 2.12 4.57 9.68
C LYS A 153 0.79 4.16 9.04
N ALA A 154 0.05 5.09 8.45
CA ALA A 154 -1.18 4.78 7.71
C ALA A 154 -0.92 3.82 6.54
N ALA A 155 0.17 4.01 5.80
CA ALA A 155 0.58 3.08 4.74
C ALA A 155 0.92 1.68 5.29
N CYS A 156 1.58 1.57 6.45
CA CYS A 156 1.81 0.27 7.10
C CYS A 156 0.50 -0.48 7.40
N TRP A 157 -0.55 0.22 7.86
CA TRP A 157 -1.86 -0.37 8.09
C TRP A 157 -2.54 -0.84 6.80
N VAL A 158 -2.44 -0.05 5.72
CA VAL A 158 -2.94 -0.44 4.39
C VAL A 158 -2.26 -1.72 3.91
N ASP A 159 -0.93 -1.76 3.91
CA ASP A 159 -0.18 -2.91 3.39
C ASP A 159 -0.44 -4.17 4.22
N THR A 160 -0.59 -4.03 5.54
CA THR A 160 -0.93 -5.14 6.43
C THR A 160 -2.33 -5.67 6.14
N THR A 161 -3.29 -4.79 5.91
CA THR A 161 -4.67 -5.18 5.60
C THR A 161 -4.77 -5.89 4.26
N VAL A 162 -4.07 -5.41 3.23
CA VAL A 162 -4.00 -6.08 1.93
C VAL A 162 -3.47 -7.50 2.08
N ARG A 163 -2.39 -7.69 2.85
CA ARG A 163 -1.83 -9.03 3.12
C ARG A 163 -2.80 -9.94 3.87
N VAL A 164 -3.53 -9.41 4.85
CA VAL A 164 -4.56 -10.17 5.56
C VAL A 164 -5.65 -10.62 4.59
N ILE A 165 -6.14 -9.73 3.72
CA ILE A 165 -7.14 -10.07 2.70
C ILE A 165 -6.62 -11.17 1.76
N GLU A 166 -5.37 -11.08 1.32
CA GLU A 166 -4.74 -12.10 0.47
C GLU A 166 -4.52 -13.44 1.21
N ALA A 167 -4.21 -13.41 2.51
CA ALA A 167 -3.95 -14.60 3.30
C ALA A 167 -5.22 -15.37 3.69
N ILE A 168 -6.33 -14.67 3.96
CA ILE A 168 -7.63 -15.30 4.23
C ILE A 168 -8.20 -15.93 2.95
N PHE A 169 -7.90 -15.32 1.79
CA PHE A 169 -8.40 -15.75 0.48
C PHE A 169 -7.27 -16.08 -0.49
N PRO A 170 -6.49 -17.14 -0.23
CA PRO A 170 -5.48 -17.59 -1.16
C PRO A 170 -6.16 -18.16 -2.41
N PHE A 171 -5.66 -17.74 -3.57
CA PHE A 171 -6.11 -18.18 -4.89
C PHE A 171 -5.98 -19.71 -5.09
#